data_AF-A0A6A7LF06-F1
#
_entry.id   AF-A0A6A7LF06-F1
#
_cell.length_a   1.000
_cell.length_b   1.000
_cell.length_c   1.000
_cell.angle_alpha   90.00
_cell.angle_beta   90.00
_cell.angle_gamma   90.00
#
_symmetry.space_group_name_H-M   'P 1'
#
loop_
_entity.id
_entity.type
_entity.pdbx_description
1 polymer ?
#
loop_
_entity_poly.entity_id
_entity_poly.type
_entity_poly.pdbx_seq_one_letter_code
_entity_poly.pdbx_strand_id
1 'polypeptide(L)' 'MSKIEERKGVAGEDRFRDLVICNDCLWAISLLRITPKFSNCPICKSKNLEVVPVTDQESYTMRIKEKRGIEIEFAR' A
#
# COMPACT_ATOMS: atom_id res chain seq x y z
N MET A 1 10.95 1.26 -21.66
CA MET A 1 11.76 0.37 -20.80
C MET A 1 11.34 0.61 -19.37
N SER A 2 10.52 -0.28 -18.79
CA SER A 2 10.03 -0.12 -17.41
C SER A 2 11.11 -0.58 -16.43
N LYS A 3 11.54 0.32 -15.55
CA LYS A 3 12.57 0.07 -14.53
C LYS A 3 11.91 -0.71 -13.39
N ILE A 4 12.32 -1.96 -13.19
CA ILE A 4 11.89 -2.78 -12.05
C ILE A 4 12.91 -2.52 -10.93
N GLU A 5 12.45 -1.98 -9.81
CA GLU A 5 13.28 -1.70 -8.64
C GLU A 5 12.90 -2.68 -7.53
N GLU A 6 13.70 -3.74 -7.36
CA GLU A 6 13.53 -4.73 -6.29
C GLU A 6 14.22 -4.23 -5.02
N ARG A 7 13.50 -4.10 -3.91
CA ARG A 7 14.06 -3.78 -2.59
C ARG A 7 13.85 -4.96 -1.65
N LYS A 8 14.94 -5.52 -1.11
CA LYS A 8 14.91 -6.60 -0.11
C LYS A 8 14.65 -6.05 1.29
N GLY A 9 13.63 -6.57 1.97
CA GLY A 9 13.29 -6.24 3.36
C GLY A 9 14.28 -6.82 4.37
N VAL A 10 14.54 -6.08 5.45
CA VAL A 10 15.43 -6.45 6.57
C VAL A 10 14.63 -7.19 7.63
N ALA A 11 15.14 -8.32 8.12
CA ALA A 11 14.49 -9.19 9.10
C ALA A 11 14.44 -8.56 10.51
N GLY A 12 13.25 -8.44 11.09
CA GLY A 12 13.08 -8.07 12.50
C GLY A 12 11.63 -7.80 12.91
N GLU A 13 11.03 -8.81 13.56
CA GLU A 13 9.71 -8.85 14.23
C GLU A 13 8.52 -8.60 13.28
N ASP A 14 7.61 -9.57 13.13
CA ASP A 14 6.44 -9.52 12.23
C ASP A 14 5.57 -8.28 12.51
N ARG A 15 5.90 -7.18 11.84
CA ARG A 15 5.18 -5.91 11.88
C ARG A 15 4.33 -5.84 10.64
N PHE A 16 3.09 -6.30 10.77
CA PHE A 16 2.08 -6.11 9.72
C PHE A 16 1.97 -4.62 9.40
N ARG A 17 2.16 -4.27 8.12
CA ARG A 17 1.93 -2.91 7.62
C ARG A 17 0.61 -2.91 6.88
N ASP A 18 -0.31 -2.06 7.30
CA ASP A 18 -1.57 -1.90 6.58
C ASP A 18 -1.41 -0.80 5.53
N LEU A 19 -1.69 -1.12 4.27
CA LEU A 19 -1.87 -0.11 3.23
C LEU A 19 -3.35 0.28 3.21
N VAL A 20 -3.64 1.54 3.54
CA VAL A 20 -5.00 2.08 3.50
C VAL A 20 -5.18 2.88 2.22
N ILE A 21 -6.24 2.61 1.46
CA ILE A 21 -6.55 3.24 0.18
C ILE A 21 -7.97 3.79 0.23
N CYS A 22 -8.20 5.02 -0.24
CA CYS A 22 -9.54 5.53 -0.47
C CYS A 22 -10.00 5.20 -1.89
N ASN A 23 -11.10 4.45 -2.02
CA ASN A 23 -11.62 4.03 -3.32
C ASN A 23 -12.31 5.15 -4.12
N ASP A 24 -12.57 6.30 -3.48
CA ASP A 24 -13.21 7.43 -4.17
C ASP A 24 -12.20 8.43 -4.76
N CYS A 25 -11.08 8.67 -4.07
CA CYS A 25 -10.08 9.67 -4.50
C CYS A 25 -8.65 9.12 -4.62
N LEU A 26 -8.47 7.82 -4.44
CA LEU A 26 -7.19 7.09 -4.57
C LEU A 26 -6.06 7.60 -3.67
N TRP A 27 -6.41 8.33 -2.59
CA TRP A 27 -5.45 8.65 -1.55
C TRP A 27 -5.01 7.37 -0.84
N ALA A 28 -3.72 7.19 -0.62
CA ALA A 28 -3.16 6.00 0.01
C ALA A 28 -2.11 6.34 1.08
N ILE A 29 -2.02 5.53 2.13
CA ILE A 29 -1.03 5.64 3.21
C ILE A 29 -0.60 4.26 3.71
N SER A 30 0.68 4.09 4.04
CA SER A 30 1.19 2.90 4.74
C SER A 30 1.24 3.15 6.25
N LEU A 31 0.63 2.25 7.02
CA LEU A 31 0.62 2.27 8.48
C LEU A 31 1.75 1.37 8.99
N LEU A 32 2.79 1.99 9.54
CA LEU A 32 3.99 1.27 10.01
C LEU A 32 3.84 0.68 11.42
N ARG A 33 2.82 1.07 12.18
CA ARG A 33 2.53 0.65 13.57
C ARG A 33 1.03 0.73 13.84
N ILE A 34 0.59 0.15 14.97
CA ILE A 34 -0.75 0.28 15.55
C ILE A 34 -1.08 1.77 15.68
N THR A 35 -1.65 2.33 14.62
CA THR A 35 -2.08 3.71 14.52
C THR A 35 -3.59 3.73 14.64
N PRO A 36 -4.18 4.81 15.18
CA PRO A 36 -5.62 4.90 15.30
C PRO A 36 -6.25 4.73 13.91
N LYS A 37 -7.20 3.79 13.82
CA LYS A 37 -7.89 3.45 12.57
C LYS A 37 -8.50 4.72 11.95
N PHE A 38 -8.15 5.02 10.70
CA PHE A 38 -8.81 6.09 9.96
C PHE A 38 -10.25 5.69 9.67
N SER A 39 -11.22 6.47 10.14
CA SER A 39 -12.64 6.27 9.82
C SER A 39 -13.04 6.95 8.50
N ASN A 40 -12.26 7.93 8.04
CA ASN A 40 -12.57 8.76 6.88
C ASN A 40 -11.28 9.16 6.15
N CYS A 41 -11.36 9.26 4.83
CA CYS A 41 -10.29 9.82 4.00
C CYS A 41 -10.02 11.28 4.40
N PRO A 42 -8.77 11.68 4.70
CA PRO A 42 -8.47 13.06 5.06
C PRO A 42 -8.67 14.03 3.89
N ILE A 43 -8.60 13.53 2.64
CA ILE A 43 -8.71 14.31 1.40
C ILE A 43 -10.18 14.56 1.01
N CYS A 44 -10.96 13.51 0.75
CA CYS A 44 -12.34 13.65 0.27
C CYS A 44 -13.42 13.43 1.35
N LYS A 45 -13.03 13.14 2.59
CA LYS A 45 -13.92 12.83 3.74
C LYS A 45 -14.78 11.57 3.58
N SER A 46 -14.67 10.84 2.48
CA SER A 46 -15.35 9.56 2.28
C SER A 46 -14.97 8.53 3.34
N LYS A 47 -15.89 7.61 3.62
CA LYS A 47 -15.66 6.42 4.45
C LYS A 47 -15.28 5.19 3.63
N ASN A 48 -15.22 5.31 2.30
CA ASN A 48 -14.86 4.24 1.38
C ASN A 48 -13.34 4.02 1.40
N LEU A 49 -12.86 3.46 2.52
CA LEU A 49 -11.48 3.11 2.77
C LEU A 49 -11.32 1.59 2.71
N GLU A 50 -10.35 1.13 1.95
CA GLU A 50 -9.91 -0.26 1.86
C GLU A 50 -8.60 -0.41 2.61
N VAL A 51 -8.46 -1.51 3.36
CA VAL A 51 -7.25 -1.84 4.10
C VAL A 51 -6.68 -3.13 3.53
N VAL A 52 -5.49 -3.03 2.94
CA VAL A 52 -4.75 -4.16 2.37
C VAL A 52 -3.61 -4.49 3.34
N PRO A 53 -3.62 -5.68 3.98
CA PRO A 53 -2.51 -6.10 4.81
C PRO A 53 -1.29 -6.37 3.92
N VAL A 54 -0.15 -5.77 4.26
CA VAL A 54 1.14 -5.95 3.59
C VAL A 54 2.15 -6.46 4.59
N THR A 55 2.78 -7.58 4.29
CA THR A 55 3.83 -8.14 5.14
C THR A 55 5.21 -7.59 4.78
N ASP A 56 6.10 -7.47 5.77
CA ASP A 56 7.48 -7.00 5.55
C ASP A 56 8.29 -7.91 4.59
N GLN A 57 7.82 -9.14 4.37
CA GLN A 57 8.44 -10.12 3.48
C GLN A 57 7.59 -10.46 2.25
N GLU A 58 6.51 -9.72 1.99
CA GLU A 58 5.71 -9.96 0.78
C GLU A 58 6.51 -9.54 -0.45
N SER A 59 6.80 -10.51 -1.32
CA SER A 59 7.29 -10.20 -2.65
C SER A 59 6.21 -9.45 -3.42
N TYR A 60 6.60 -8.37 -4.12
CA TYR A 60 5.67 -7.63 -4.96
C TYR A 60 6.31 -7.28 -6.30
N THR A 61 5.48 -7.23 -7.34
CA THR A 61 5.83 -6.68 -8.64
C THR A 61 5.13 -5.33 -8.80
N MET A 62 5.90 -4.27 -9.02
CA MET A 62 5.36 -2.94 -9.29
C MET A 62 5.55 -2.59 -10.76
N ARG A 63 4.48 -2.16 -11.43
CA ARG A 63 4.47 -1.72 -12.82
C ARG A 63 3.95 -0.29 -12.90
N ILE A 64 4.85 0.64 -13.17
CA ILE A 64 4.49 2.04 -13.42
C ILE A 64 4.19 2.19 -14.91
N LYS A 65 2.96 2.58 -15.23
CA LYS A 65 2.48 2.86 -16.59
C LYS A 65 2.15 4.34 -16.68
N GLU A 66 2.91 5.11 -17.47
CA GLU A 66 2.75 6.58 -17.61
C GLU A 66 1.29 7.04 -17.80
N LYS A 67 0.48 6.28 -18.55
CA LYS A 67 -0.92 6.63 -18.85
C LYS A 67 -1.95 5.94 -17.96
N ARG A 68 -1.57 4.93 -17.18
CA ARG A 68 -2.50 4.08 -16.41
C ARG A 68 -2.20 4.03 -14.92
N GLY A 69 -1.23 4.81 -14.45
CA GLY A 69 -0.84 4.87 -13.05
C GLY A 69 0.08 3.72 -12.65
N ILE A 70 -0.06 3.26 -11.41
CA ILE A 70 0.80 2.25 -10.79
C ILE A 70 -0.04 1.00 -10.56
N GLU A 71 0.44 -0.14 -11.02
CA GLU A 71 -0.08 -1.46 -10.67
C GLU A 71 0.91 -2.13 -9.70
N ILE A 72 0.41 -2.65 -8.58
CA ILE A 72 1.20 -3.41 -7.61
C ILE A 72 0.53 -4.78 -7.46
N GLU A 73 1.31 -5.84 -7.66
CA GLU A 73 0.87 -7.23 -7.53
C GLU A 73 1.68 -7.89 -6.42
N PHE A 74 1.01 -8.37 -5.38
CA PHE A 74 1.64 -9.07 -4.26
C PHE A 74 1.64 -10.58 -4.52
N ALA A 75 2.78 -11.24 -4.36
CA ALA A 75 2.95 -12.67 -4.50
C ALA A 75 3.01 -13.32 -3.11
N ARG A 76 2.11 -14.28 -2.87
CA ARG A 76 2.08 -15.15 -1.69
C ARG A 76 2.86 -16.43 -1.92
#